data_AF-A0A9N7B024-F1
#
_entry.id   AF-A0A9N7B024-F1
#
_cell.length_a   1.000
_cell.length_b   1.000
_cell.length_c   1.000
_cell.angle_alpha   90.00
_cell.angle_beta   90.00
_cell.angle_gamma   90.00
#
_symmetry.space_group_name_H-M   'P 1'
#
loop_
_entity.id
_entity.type
_entity.pdbx_description
1 polymer ?
#
loop_
_entity_poly.entity_id
_entity_poly.type
_entity_poly.pdbx_seq_one_letter_code
_entity_poly.pdbx_strand_id
1 'polypeptide(L)'
;MWSNLLKEPALDIGLNIEKENDLINLAQYYSNAKLRSSIDELIKENFAKMNIPTKNHILLAQLPITTFWTTNYDKLIEKGLESQNKNPFVKTTDQHLRITNGSFDAIVYKLHGDVDKPEEAVITRNDYEEFGYYNRKLFRQVL
;
A
#
# COMPACT_ATOMS: atom_id res chain seq x y z
N MET A 1 -2.71 5.86 10.55
CA MET A 1 -3.18 4.48 10.78
C MET A 1 -4.47 4.27 9.99
N TRP A 2 -4.81 3.03 9.63
CA TRP A 2 -6.01 2.67 8.87
C TRP A 2 -7.32 3.15 9.52
N SER A 3 -7.35 3.22 10.85
CA SER A 3 -8.44 3.82 11.62
C SER A 3 -8.70 5.28 11.23
N ASN A 4 -7.66 6.07 10.94
CA ASN A 4 -7.84 7.46 10.49
C ASN A 4 -8.36 7.51 9.05
N LEU A 5 -7.89 6.60 8.20
CA LEU A 5 -8.30 6.52 6.80
C LEU A 5 -9.81 6.23 6.68
N LEU A 6 -10.33 5.31 7.50
CA LEU A 6 -11.72 4.87 7.46
C LEU A 6 -12.67 5.63 8.40
N LYS A 7 -12.18 6.62 9.15
CA LYS A 7 -13.00 7.37 10.12
C LYS A 7 -14.16 8.12 9.44
N GLU A 8 -13.85 8.95 8.44
CA GLU A 8 -14.86 9.68 7.67
C GLU A 8 -15.75 8.72 6.85
N PRO A 9 -15.21 7.70 6.15
CA PRO A 9 -16.01 6.65 5.52
C PRO A 9 -17.02 5.97 6.45
N ALA A 10 -16.64 5.66 7.69
CA ALA A 10 -17.54 5.03 8.65
C ALA A 10 -18.73 5.93 8.98
N LEU A 11 -18.47 7.21 9.23
CA LEU A 11 -19.51 8.20 9.52
C LEU A 11 -20.48 8.38 8.35
N ASP A 12 -19.97 8.42 7.12
CA ASP A 12 -20.76 8.56 5.88
C ASP A 12 -21.75 7.40 5.68
N ILE A 13 -21.43 6.19 6.16
CA ILE A 13 -22.34 5.03 6.11
C ILE A 13 -23.07 4.76 7.44
N GLY A 14 -23.00 5.69 8.40
CA GLY A 14 -23.70 5.60 9.68
C GLY A 14 -23.12 4.58 10.68
N LEU A 15 -21.87 4.14 10.48
CA LEU A 15 -21.15 3.26 11.40
C LEU A 15 -20.25 4.06 12.36
N ASN A 16 -20.11 3.57 13.59
CA ASN A 16 -19.21 4.18 14.56
C ASN A 16 -17.89 3.40 14.61
N ILE A 17 -16.81 3.99 14.09
CA ILE A 17 -15.48 3.35 14.03
C ILE A 17 -14.91 2.96 15.41
N GLU A 18 -15.32 3.63 16.49
CA GLU A 18 -14.89 3.28 17.85
C GLU A 18 -15.53 1.98 18.37
N LYS A 19 -16.59 1.50 17.70
CA LYS A 19 -17.25 0.23 17.98
C LYS A 19 -16.85 -0.88 17.00
N GLU A 20 -16.26 -0.52 15.86
CA GLU A 20 -15.87 -1.46 14.81
C GLU A 20 -14.41 -1.89 14.98
N ASN A 21 -14.19 -3.12 15.42
CA ASN A 21 -12.84 -3.68 15.60
C ASN A 21 -12.25 -4.24 14.29
N ASP A 22 -13.07 -4.45 13.27
CA ASP A 22 -12.66 -5.05 11.99
C ASP A 22 -12.67 -4.00 10.87
N LEU A 23 -11.54 -3.31 10.73
CA LEU A 23 -11.35 -2.27 9.70
C LEU A 23 -11.44 -2.83 8.27
N ILE A 24 -11.16 -4.11 8.06
CA ILE A 24 -11.25 -4.75 6.74
C ILE A 24 -12.72 -4.91 6.35
N ASN A 25 -13.55 -5.36 7.27
CA ASN A 25 -15.00 -5.40 7.07
C ASN A 25 -15.60 -4.00 6.92
N LEU A 26 -15.12 -3.01 7.67
CA LEU A 26 -15.55 -1.63 7.51
C LEU A 26 -15.25 -1.10 6.09
N ALA A 27 -14.05 -1.35 5.56
CA ALA A 27 -13.70 -0.99 4.19
C ALA A 27 -14.59 -1.72 3.17
N GLN A 28 -14.92 -2.99 3.42
CA GLN A 28 -15.87 -3.74 2.58
C GLN A 28 -17.28 -3.14 2.61
N TYR A 29 -17.79 -2.80 3.79
CA TYR A 29 -19.11 -2.17 3.94
C TYR A 29 -19.17 -0.83 3.23
N TYR A 30 -18.11 -0.02 3.35
CA TYR A 30 -18.02 1.25 2.63
C TYR A 30 -18.02 1.04 1.11
N SER A 31 -17.21 0.09 0.61
CA SER A 31 -17.18 -0.26 -0.81
C SER A 31 -18.54 -0.77 -1.32
N ASN A 32 -19.31 -1.49 -0.49
CA ASN A 32 -20.64 -2.01 -0.83
C ASN A 32 -21.71 -0.91 -0.83
N ALA A 33 -21.63 0.03 0.13
CA ALA A 33 -22.58 1.13 0.27
C ALA A 33 -22.39 2.23 -0.79
N LYS A 34 -21.15 2.40 -1.26
CA LYS A 34 -20.78 3.32 -2.35
C LYS A 34 -20.36 2.48 -3.56
N LEU A 35 -19.10 2.59 -3.98
CA LEU A 35 -18.47 1.80 -5.04
C LEU A 35 -17.00 1.60 -4.68
N ARG A 36 -16.32 0.62 -5.30
CA ARG A 36 -14.88 0.44 -5.09
C ARG A 36 -14.07 1.70 -5.41
N SER A 37 -14.48 2.49 -6.39
CA SER A 37 -13.80 3.74 -6.74
C SER A 37 -13.72 4.74 -5.58
N SER A 38 -14.65 4.73 -4.62
CA SER A 38 -14.57 5.63 -3.45
C SER A 38 -13.44 5.24 -2.49
N ILE A 39 -13.15 3.94 -2.37
CA ILE A 39 -11.96 3.45 -1.66
C ILE A 39 -10.69 3.88 -2.39
N ASP A 40 -10.70 3.79 -3.71
CA ASP A 40 -9.53 4.14 -4.52
C ASP A 40 -9.21 5.64 -4.42
N GLU A 41 -10.24 6.49 -4.44
CA GLU A 41 -10.15 7.92 -4.16
C GLU A 41 -9.61 8.21 -2.76
N LEU A 42 -10.13 7.50 -1.75
CA LEU A 42 -9.68 7.64 -0.36
C LEU A 42 -8.16 7.39 -0.22
N ILE A 43 -7.64 6.36 -0.88
CA ILE A 43 -6.20 6.05 -0.90
C ILE A 43 -5.44 7.20 -1.58
N LYS A 44 -5.88 7.64 -2.76
CA LYS A 44 -5.25 8.75 -3.48
C LYS A 44 -5.21 10.03 -2.66
N GLU A 45 -6.34 10.45 -2.09
CA GLU A 45 -6.44 11.71 -1.35
C GLU A 45 -5.55 11.74 -0.09
N ASN A 46 -5.45 10.61 0.60
CA ASN A 46 -4.67 10.53 1.84
C ASN A 46 -3.17 10.36 1.58
N PHE A 47 -2.78 9.59 0.57
CA PHE A 47 -1.38 9.19 0.40
C PHE A 47 -0.66 9.91 -0.75
N ALA A 48 -1.34 10.43 -1.78
CA ALA A 48 -0.66 11.00 -2.95
C ALA A 48 0.13 12.29 -2.62
N LYS A 49 -0.26 12.96 -1.54
CA LYS A 49 0.42 14.17 -1.04
C LYS A 49 1.59 13.84 -0.10
N MET A 50 1.72 12.59 0.36
CA MET A 50 2.79 12.16 1.26
C MET A 50 4.09 11.94 0.48
N ASN A 51 4.81 13.03 0.21
CA ASN A 51 6.01 13.01 -0.62
C ASN A 51 7.31 13.36 0.12
N ILE A 52 7.22 13.68 1.42
CA ILE A 52 8.38 14.09 2.22
C ILE A 52 8.76 12.93 3.16
N PRO A 53 9.89 12.23 2.91
CA PRO A 53 10.35 11.15 3.79
C PRO A 53 10.67 11.69 5.18
N THR A 54 10.26 10.95 6.21
CA THR A 54 10.63 11.29 7.60
C THR A 54 12.11 10.97 7.87
N LYS A 55 12.65 11.46 9.00
CA LYS A 55 14.01 11.14 9.44
C LYS A 55 14.30 9.63 9.45
N ASN A 56 13.32 8.80 9.83
CA ASN A 56 13.49 7.35 9.86
C ASN A 56 13.66 6.76 8.46
N HIS A 57 12.91 7.25 7.48
CA HIS A 57 13.06 6.82 6.07
C HIS A 57 14.46 7.16 5.55
N ILE A 58 14.96 8.37 5.87
CA ILE A 58 16.31 8.80 5.47
C ILE A 58 17.38 7.93 6.14
N LEU A 59 17.27 7.67 7.44
CA LEU A 59 18.22 6.82 8.16
C LEU A 59 18.23 5.38 7.61
N LEU A 60 17.07 4.81 7.34
CA LEU A 60 16.96 3.47 6.73
C LEU A 60 17.58 3.45 5.33
N ALA A 61 17.38 4.49 4.53
CA ALA A 61 17.96 4.60 3.19
C ALA A 61 19.49 4.71 3.20
N GLN A 62 20.12 5.16 4.29
CA GLN A 62 21.58 5.23 4.44
C GLN A 62 22.23 3.87 4.74
N LEU A 63 21.47 2.94 5.31
CA LEU A 63 21.97 1.59 5.61
C LEU A 63 22.17 0.78 4.32
N PRO A 64 23.02 -0.26 4.34
CA PRO A 64 23.19 -1.18 3.21
C PRO A 64 22.01 -2.16 3.07
N ILE A 65 20.78 -1.66 3.20
CA ILE A 65 19.55 -2.42 2.99
C ILE A 65 19.23 -2.37 1.49
N THR A 66 19.11 -3.55 0.89
CA THR A 66 18.79 -3.71 -0.54
C THR A 66 17.35 -4.19 -0.77
N THR A 67 16.62 -4.53 0.30
CA THR A 67 15.27 -5.09 0.21
C THR A 67 14.38 -4.53 1.32
N PHE A 68 13.26 -3.95 0.93
CA PHE A 68 12.24 -3.41 1.80
C PHE A 68 10.91 -4.12 1.54
N TRP A 69 10.19 -4.44 2.60
CA TRP A 69 8.83 -4.99 2.55
C TRP A 69 7.90 -4.07 3.32
N THR A 70 6.75 -3.74 2.74
CA THR A 70 5.76 -2.88 3.39
C THR A 70 4.35 -3.22 2.94
N THR A 71 3.38 -2.89 3.80
CA THR A 71 1.94 -2.87 3.51
C THR A 71 1.43 -1.44 3.28
N ASN A 72 2.32 -0.45 3.26
CA ASN A 72 1.96 0.96 3.06
C ASN A 72 1.71 1.26 1.57
N TYR A 73 0.84 2.22 1.30
CA TYR A 73 0.52 2.70 -0.05
C TYR A 73 1.39 3.90 -0.47
N ASP A 74 1.85 4.71 0.49
CA ASP A 74 2.67 5.91 0.26
C ASP A 74 4.05 5.58 -0.34
N LYS A 75 4.77 6.61 -0.81
CA LYS A 75 6.07 6.47 -1.48
C LYS A 75 7.26 6.87 -0.60
N LEU A 76 7.11 6.90 0.72
CA LEU A 76 8.10 7.51 1.59
C LEU A 76 9.43 6.73 1.66
N ILE A 77 9.39 5.39 1.49
CA ILE A 77 10.60 4.56 1.44
C ILE A 77 11.38 4.86 0.16
N GLU A 78 10.69 4.89 -0.97
CA GLU A 78 11.19 5.17 -2.31
C GLU A 78 11.83 6.56 -2.35
N LYS A 79 11.12 7.57 -1.83
CA LYS A 79 11.64 8.95 -1.72
C LYS A 79 12.83 9.04 -0.79
N GLY A 80 12.86 8.26 0.28
CA GLY A 80 14.02 8.12 1.16
C GLY A 80 15.24 7.60 0.41
N LEU A 81 15.07 6.52 -0.36
CA LEU A 81 16.14 5.93 -1.19
C LEU A 81 16.63 6.91 -2.26
N GLU A 82 15.72 7.55 -3.00
CA GLU A 82 16.04 8.56 -4.00
C GLU A 82 16.85 9.72 -3.39
N SER A 83 16.50 10.16 -2.16
CA SER A 83 17.24 11.22 -1.45
C SER A 83 18.69 10.86 -1.11
N GLN A 84 19.02 9.56 -1.10
CA GLN A 84 20.37 9.03 -0.88
C GLN A 84 21.03 8.58 -2.20
N ASN A 85 20.52 9.05 -3.35
CA ASN A 85 20.98 8.69 -4.69
C ASN A 85 20.91 7.17 -4.98
N LYS A 86 19.97 6.46 -4.35
CA LYS A 86 19.67 5.06 -4.66
C LYS A 86 18.48 4.99 -5.61
N ASN A 87 18.53 4.03 -6.54
CA ASN A 87 17.45 3.72 -7.48
C ASN A 87 16.54 2.60 -6.93
N PRO A 88 15.35 2.92 -6.38
CA PRO A 88 14.41 1.91 -5.90
C PRO A 88 13.68 1.21 -7.05
N PHE A 89 13.52 -0.10 -6.96
CA PHE A 89 12.63 -0.87 -7.84
C PHE A 89 11.38 -1.34 -7.09
N VAL A 90 10.23 -0.75 -7.41
CA VAL A 90 8.97 -0.99 -6.70
C VAL A 90 8.22 -2.18 -7.30
N LYS A 91 7.96 -3.19 -6.48
CA LYS A 91 7.22 -4.40 -6.86
C LYS A 91 5.87 -4.44 -6.13
N THR A 92 4.80 -4.25 -6.90
CA THR A 92 3.41 -4.24 -6.40
C THR A 92 2.55 -5.34 -7.03
N THR A 93 3.01 -5.99 -8.10
CA THR A 93 2.26 -7.00 -8.87
C THR A 93 3.15 -8.18 -9.25
N ASP A 94 2.53 -9.32 -9.59
CA ASP A 94 3.25 -10.53 -10.02
C ASP A 94 4.10 -10.28 -11.28
N GLN A 95 3.65 -9.39 -12.15
CA GLN A 95 4.39 -8.99 -13.35
C GLN A 95 5.72 -8.34 -12.97
N HIS A 96 5.74 -7.49 -11.93
CA HIS A 96 6.98 -6.86 -11.48
C HIS A 96 7.96 -7.89 -10.89
N LEU A 97 7.48 -9.02 -10.35
CA LEU A 97 8.34 -10.09 -9.83
C LEU A 97 9.14 -10.81 -10.92
N ARG A 98 8.59 -10.90 -12.13
CA ARG A 98 9.26 -11.53 -13.29
C ARG A 98 10.44 -10.72 -13.82
N ILE A 99 10.50 -9.43 -13.48
CA ILE A 99 11.61 -8.55 -13.86
C ILE A 99 12.75 -8.75 -12.86
N THR A 100 13.81 -9.40 -13.29
CA THR A 100 15.03 -9.66 -12.50
C THR A 100 16.24 -8.87 -12.97
N ASN A 101 16.19 -8.33 -14.19
CA ASN A 101 17.32 -7.65 -14.82
C ASN A 101 17.06 -6.14 -14.83
N GLY A 102 17.84 -5.39 -14.07
CA GLY A 102 17.80 -3.93 -14.01
C GLY A 102 18.89 -3.39 -13.09
N SER A 103 19.34 -2.16 -13.34
CA SER A 103 20.26 -1.44 -12.46
C SER A 103 19.47 -0.75 -11.35
N PHE A 104 19.17 -1.46 -10.27
CA PHE A 104 18.53 -0.91 -9.07
C PHE A 104 19.39 -1.16 -7.83
N ASP A 105 19.36 -0.22 -6.88
CA ASP A 105 20.14 -0.30 -5.64
C ASP A 105 19.36 -0.97 -4.51
N ALA A 106 18.03 -0.90 -4.57
CA ALA A 106 17.14 -1.55 -3.61
C ALA A 106 15.80 -1.93 -4.23
N ILE A 107 15.18 -3.00 -3.74
CA ILE A 107 13.84 -3.43 -4.12
C ILE A 107 12.85 -3.06 -3.00
N VAL A 108 11.69 -2.51 -3.36
CA VAL A 108 10.61 -2.20 -2.43
C VAL A 108 9.38 -3.02 -2.79
N TYR A 109 9.09 -4.04 -1.98
CA TYR A 109 7.90 -4.88 -2.11
C TYR A 109 6.74 -4.24 -1.35
N LYS A 110 5.68 -3.89 -2.08
CA LYS A 110 4.47 -3.28 -1.50
C LYS A 110 3.30 -4.24 -1.64
N LEU A 111 3.02 -4.96 -0.54
CA LEU A 111 2.06 -6.06 -0.54
C LEU A 111 0.63 -5.59 -0.80
N HIS A 112 0.27 -4.43 -0.28
CA HIS A 112 -1.08 -3.89 -0.44
C HIS A 112 -1.23 -2.99 -1.65
N GLY A 113 -0.23 -2.90 -2.53
CA GLY A 113 -0.27 -2.03 -3.71
C GLY A 113 0.35 -0.66 -3.48
N ASP A 114 0.02 0.29 -4.35
CA ASP A 114 0.64 1.60 -4.43
C ASP A 114 -0.40 2.70 -4.63
N VAL A 115 -0.14 3.89 -4.10
CA VAL A 115 -1.02 5.05 -4.25
C VAL A 115 -1.23 5.49 -5.70
N ASP A 116 -0.31 5.20 -6.61
CA ASP A 116 -0.48 5.51 -8.05
C ASP A 116 -1.52 4.63 -8.73
N LYS A 117 -1.72 3.41 -8.20
CA LYS A 117 -2.63 2.39 -8.72
C LYS A 117 -3.56 1.89 -7.62
N PRO A 118 -4.41 2.75 -7.06
CA PRO A 118 -5.29 2.38 -5.96
C PRO A 118 -6.30 1.29 -6.34
N GLU A 119 -6.65 1.17 -7.61
CA GLU A 119 -7.52 0.10 -8.12
C GLU A 119 -6.91 -1.30 -7.94
N GLU A 120 -5.58 -1.40 -7.83
CA GLU A 120 -4.88 -2.65 -7.54
C GLU A 120 -4.63 -2.84 -6.02
N ALA A 121 -5.09 -1.93 -5.16
CA ALA A 121 -4.78 -1.93 -3.74
C ALA A 121 -5.50 -3.07 -2.96
N VAL A 122 -4.88 -3.54 -1.88
CA VAL A 122 -5.49 -4.51 -0.95
C VAL A 122 -6.00 -3.77 0.28
N ILE A 123 -7.32 -3.71 0.47
CA ILE A 123 -7.91 -2.99 1.61
C ILE A 123 -9.25 -3.56 2.06
N THR A 124 -10.10 -3.98 1.12
CA THR A 124 -11.41 -4.57 1.40
C THR A 124 -11.29 -6.06 1.70
N ARG A 125 -12.31 -6.67 2.34
CA ARG A 125 -12.34 -8.12 2.58
C ARG A 125 -12.16 -8.91 1.28
N ASN A 126 -12.84 -8.52 0.21
CA ASN A 126 -12.70 -9.15 -1.10
C ASN A 126 -11.25 -9.15 -1.59
N ASP A 127 -10.51 -8.04 -1.42
CA ASP A 127 -9.10 -7.99 -1.84
C ASP A 127 -8.23 -8.99 -1.10
N TYR A 128 -8.43 -9.12 0.20
CA TYR A 128 -7.69 -10.09 1.03
C TYR A 128 -8.05 -11.54 0.66
N GLU A 129 -9.31 -11.81 0.34
CA GLU A 129 -9.75 -13.13 -0.13
C GLU A 129 -9.17 -13.49 -1.49
N GLU A 130 -8.98 -12.51 -2.37
CA GLU A 130 -8.32 -12.70 -3.67
C GLU A 130 -6.78 -12.75 -3.57
N PHE A 131 -6.20 -12.16 -2.53
CA PHE A 131 -4.76 -12.03 -2.35
C PHE A 131 -4.07 -13.39 -2.21
N GLY A 132 -3.11 -13.63 -3.10
CA GLY A 132 -2.33 -14.85 -3.22
C GLY A 132 -3.08 -16.04 -3.83
N TYR A 133 -4.35 -15.86 -4.22
CA TYR A 133 -5.16 -16.86 -4.93
C TYR A 133 -5.41 -16.47 -6.38
N TYR A 134 -5.88 -15.24 -6.61
CA TYR A 134 -6.15 -14.68 -7.93
C TYR A 134 -5.15 -13.57 -8.27
N ASN A 135 -4.88 -12.68 -7.31
CA ASN A 135 -3.94 -11.58 -7.44
C ASN A 135 -2.68 -11.85 -6.61
N ARG A 136 -1.51 -11.36 -7.03
CA ARG A 136 -0.24 -11.44 -6.27
C ARG A 136 0.12 -12.86 -5.81
N LYS A 137 -0.11 -13.88 -6.66
CA LYS A 137 0.15 -15.29 -6.33
C LYS A 137 1.63 -15.56 -6.08
N LEU A 138 2.50 -14.91 -6.85
CA LEU A 138 3.94 -15.11 -6.75
C LEU A 138 4.50 -14.46 -5.49
N PHE A 139 3.84 -13.47 -4.88
CA PHE A 139 4.28 -12.89 -3.61
C PHE A 139 4.32 -13.92 -2.46
N ARG A 140 3.46 -14.96 -2.49
CA ARG A 140 3.53 -16.07 -1.53
C ARG A 140 4.79 -16.94 -1.66
N GLN A 141 5.45 -16.89 -2.80
CA GLN A 141 6.64 -17.72 -3.09
C GLN A 141 7.96 -16.98 -2.79
N VAL A 142 7.89 -15.66 -2.56
CA VAL A 142 9.05 -14.80 -2.28
C VAL A 142 9.13 -14.42 -0.78
N LEU A 143 8.10 -14.77 0.00
CA LEU A 143 8.08 -14.74 1.47
C LEU A 143 8.60 -16.07 2.03
#